data_AF-A0A961GUB7-F1
#
_entry.id   AF-A0A961GUB7-F1
#
_cell.length_a   1.000
_cell.length_b   1.000
_cell.length_c   1.000
_cell.angle_alpha   90.00
_cell.angle_beta   90.00
_cell.angle_gamma   90.00
#
_symmetry.space_group_name_H-M   'P 1'
#
loop_
_entity.id
_entity.type
_entity.pdbx_description
1 polymer ?
#
loop_
_entity_poly.entity_id
_entity_poly.type
_entity_poly.pdbx_seq_one_letter_code
_entity_poly.pdbx_strand_id
1 'polypeptide(L)'
;PEFDLEEAKALVADYEERTGNDFEFTYAHSADDDNVRLAQFLQEQWEAAGMEVNLQSAEQATLINMALGPDWDTIATRNFPGGYPDSNYSWWHTGSPINFGRVADPELDDLMDRARSELDEDTALGLYEETNRTVNEGVHFAWANWVEWTIATRPGIEGILGAQLPNGLDFAGGFTSGHSTAAIQDPGGG
;
A
#
# COMPACT_ATOMS: atom_id res chain seq x y z
N PRO A 1 8.43 12.82 5.06
CA PRO A 1 8.32 14.28 4.87
C PRO A 1 7.38 14.85 5.93
N GLU A 2 7.60 16.07 6.41
CA GLU A 2 6.63 16.77 7.25
C GLU A 2 5.55 17.42 6.37
N PHE A 3 4.37 17.68 6.94
CA PHE A 3 3.28 18.33 6.21
C PHE A 3 3.64 19.79 5.89
N ASP A 4 3.64 20.14 4.60
CA ASP A 4 3.84 21.51 4.12
C ASP A 4 2.82 21.85 3.03
N LEU A 5 1.81 22.63 3.40
CA LEU A 5 0.75 23.04 2.48
C LEU A 5 1.21 24.12 1.50
N GLU A 6 2.14 24.98 1.90
CA GLU A 6 2.59 26.08 1.06
C GLU A 6 3.53 25.58 -0.03
N GLU A 7 4.40 24.61 0.29
CA GLU A 7 5.19 23.88 -0.70
C GLU A 7 4.30 23.11 -1.67
N ALA A 8 3.26 22.41 -1.18
CA ALA A 8 2.32 21.69 -2.05
C ALA A 8 1.63 22.62 -3.06
N LYS A 9 1.13 23.78 -2.61
CA LYS A 9 0.55 24.80 -3.50
C LYS A 9 1.54 25.34 -4.52
N ALA A 10 2.80 25.57 -4.11
CA ALA A 10 3.84 26.04 -5.01
C ALA A 10 4.12 25.01 -6.12
N LEU A 11 4.13 23.72 -5.79
CA LEU A 11 4.32 22.64 -6.76
C LEU A 11 3.13 22.51 -7.73
N VAL A 12 1.89 22.68 -7.25
CA VAL A 12 0.70 22.73 -8.11
C VAL A 12 0.80 23.89 -9.09
N ALA A 13 1.11 25.10 -8.60
CA ALA A 13 1.26 26.28 -9.45
C ALA A 13 2.38 26.14 -10.51
N ASP A 14 3.54 25.56 -10.13
CA ASP A 14 4.64 25.28 -11.07
C ASP A 14 4.21 24.29 -12.16
N TYR A 15 3.45 23.25 -11.80
CA TYR A 15 2.89 22.30 -12.77
C TYR A 15 1.98 23.00 -13.77
N GLU A 16 1.04 23.83 -13.29
CA GLU A 16 0.08 24.53 -14.15
C GLU A 16 0.77 25.54 -15.05
N GLU A 17 1.77 26.28 -14.54
CA GLU A 17 2.57 27.21 -15.35
C GLU A 17 3.36 26.48 -16.45
N ARG A 18 3.99 25.34 -16.11
CA ARG A 18 4.83 24.57 -17.03
C ARG A 18 4.02 23.84 -18.10
N THR A 19 2.82 23.39 -17.78
CA THR A 19 2.01 22.55 -18.67
C THR A 19 0.88 23.32 -19.37
N GLY A 20 0.40 24.41 -18.77
CA GLY A 20 -0.76 25.16 -19.22
C GLY A 20 -2.10 24.46 -18.97
N ASN A 21 -2.12 23.39 -18.18
CA ASN A 21 -3.33 22.66 -17.78
C ASN A 21 -3.52 22.78 -16.27
N ASP A 22 -4.78 22.79 -15.82
CA ASP A 22 -5.13 22.69 -14.41
C ASP A 22 -4.66 21.34 -13.84
N PHE A 23 -4.27 21.32 -12.56
CA PHE A 23 -3.92 20.05 -11.90
C PHE A 23 -5.20 19.31 -11.49
N GLU A 24 -5.74 18.50 -12.40
CA GLU A 24 -6.94 17.69 -12.20
C GLU A 24 -6.63 16.18 -12.22
N PHE A 25 -7.23 15.40 -11.31
CA PHE A 25 -7.19 13.94 -11.37
C PHE A 25 -8.41 13.26 -10.75
N THR A 26 -8.65 12.01 -11.15
CA THR A 26 -9.65 11.14 -10.52
C THR A 26 -9.02 10.22 -9.48
N TYR A 27 -9.61 10.19 -8.28
CA TYR A 27 -9.30 9.25 -7.21
C TYR A 27 -10.36 8.14 -7.13
N ALA A 28 -10.00 6.96 -7.65
CA ALA A 28 -10.85 5.78 -7.61
C ALA A 28 -10.71 5.04 -6.27
N HIS A 29 -11.81 4.78 -5.57
CA HIS A 29 -11.81 4.10 -4.27
C HIS A 29 -13.01 3.16 -4.10
N SER A 30 -12.97 2.29 -3.09
CA SER A 30 -14.07 1.36 -2.84
C SER A 30 -15.24 2.02 -2.15
N ALA A 31 -16.43 1.47 -2.36
CA ALA A 31 -17.69 2.01 -1.84
C ALA A 31 -17.92 1.75 -0.34
N ASP A 32 -16.99 1.10 0.36
CA ASP A 32 -17.10 0.85 1.80
C ASP A 32 -17.01 2.17 2.58
N ASP A 33 -17.85 2.32 3.62
CA ASP A 33 -18.00 3.56 4.40
C ASP A 33 -16.66 4.18 4.85
N ASP A 34 -15.71 3.36 5.30
CA ASP A 34 -14.42 3.84 5.78
C ASP A 34 -13.57 4.42 4.64
N ASN A 35 -13.60 3.81 3.47
CA ASN A 35 -12.87 4.29 2.29
C ASN A 35 -13.53 5.52 1.68
N VAL A 36 -14.87 5.64 1.75
CA VAL A 36 -15.58 6.87 1.37
C VAL A 36 -15.16 8.04 2.24
N ARG A 37 -15.11 7.85 3.57
CA ARG A 37 -14.67 8.90 4.50
C ARG A 37 -13.22 9.30 4.28
N LEU A 38 -12.34 8.32 4.08
CA LEU A 38 -10.92 8.57 3.78
C LEU A 38 -10.77 9.34 2.45
N ALA A 39 -11.49 8.95 1.41
CA ALA A 39 -11.46 9.61 0.12
C ALA A 39 -11.90 11.07 0.20
N GLN A 40 -12.98 11.36 0.94
CA GLN A 40 -13.44 12.74 1.18
C GLN A 40 -12.42 13.56 1.96
N PHE A 41 -11.82 12.98 3.00
CA PHE A 41 -10.76 13.65 3.76
C PHE A 41 -9.53 13.95 2.88
N LEU A 42 -9.09 13.00 2.05
CA LEU A 42 -7.97 13.22 1.13
C LEU A 42 -8.31 14.26 0.06
N GLN A 43 -9.54 14.22 -0.49
CA GLN A 43 -10.04 15.24 -1.42
C GLN A 43 -9.95 16.64 -0.80
N GLU A 44 -10.47 16.85 0.41
CA GLU A 44 -10.38 18.15 1.11
C GLU A 44 -8.92 18.63 1.25
N GLN A 45 -8.00 17.73 1.55
CA GLN A 45 -6.58 18.05 1.73
C GLN A 45 -5.88 18.40 0.41
N TRP A 46 -6.19 17.69 -0.68
CA TRP A 46 -5.65 17.96 -2.01
C TRP A 46 -6.25 19.23 -2.63
N GLU A 47 -7.54 19.47 -2.45
CA GLU A 47 -8.21 20.71 -2.88
C GLU A 47 -7.68 21.93 -2.12
N ALA A 48 -7.36 21.79 -0.83
CA ALA A 48 -6.69 22.85 -0.07
C ALA A 48 -5.30 23.22 -0.63
N ALA A 49 -4.63 22.28 -1.32
CA ALA A 49 -3.38 22.51 -2.03
C ALA A 49 -3.57 23.09 -3.44
N GLY A 50 -4.81 23.27 -3.91
CA GLY A 50 -5.13 23.85 -5.21
C GLY A 50 -5.38 22.84 -6.33
N MET A 51 -5.48 21.54 -6.02
CA MET A 51 -5.78 20.50 -7.01
C MET A 51 -7.29 20.38 -7.24
N GLU A 52 -7.71 19.99 -8.44
CA GLU A 52 -9.08 19.53 -8.71
C GLU A 52 -9.14 18.00 -8.59
N VAL A 53 -9.95 17.49 -7.67
CA VAL A 53 -10.02 16.05 -7.39
C VAL A 53 -11.43 15.52 -7.60
N ASN A 54 -11.57 14.56 -8.51
CA ASN A 54 -12.83 13.85 -8.74
C ASN A 54 -12.84 12.52 -7.99
N LEU A 55 -13.81 12.29 -7.11
CA LEU A 55 -13.98 11.00 -6.44
C LEU A 55 -14.76 10.02 -7.31
N GLN A 56 -14.20 8.83 -7.54
CA GLN A 56 -14.86 7.74 -8.26
C GLN A 56 -15.00 6.51 -7.33
N SER A 57 -16.20 6.31 -6.80
CA SER A 57 -16.50 5.13 -6.00
C SER A 57 -16.93 3.94 -6.87
N ALA A 58 -16.40 2.75 -6.58
CA ALA A 58 -16.80 1.51 -7.24
C ALA A 58 -16.70 0.28 -6.31
N GLU A 59 -17.37 -0.81 -6.69
CA GLU A 59 -17.20 -2.10 -6.03
C GLU A 59 -15.77 -2.66 -6.21
N GLN A 60 -15.28 -3.43 -5.24
CA GLN A 60 -13.89 -3.92 -5.18
C GLN A 60 -13.44 -4.65 -6.46
N ALA A 61 -14.30 -5.51 -7.01
CA ALA A 61 -13.98 -6.26 -8.25
C ALA A 61 -13.81 -5.33 -9.45
N THR A 62 -14.60 -4.25 -9.50
CA THR A 62 -14.48 -3.22 -10.55
C THR A 62 -13.18 -2.44 -10.39
N LEU A 63 -12.78 -2.09 -9.16
CA LEU A 63 -11.47 -1.46 -8.90
C LEU A 63 -10.30 -2.32 -9.34
N ILE A 64 -10.33 -3.62 -9.06
CA ILE A 64 -9.27 -4.53 -9.50
C ILE A 64 -9.20 -4.55 -11.04
N ASN A 65 -10.34 -4.61 -11.72
CA ASN A 65 -10.36 -4.55 -13.19
C ASN A 65 -9.85 -3.21 -13.73
N MET A 66 -10.18 -2.09 -13.07
CA MET A 66 -9.63 -0.77 -13.41
C MET A 66 -8.11 -0.74 -13.23
N ALA A 67 -7.59 -1.22 -12.10
CA ALA A 67 -6.16 -1.26 -11.81
C ALA A 67 -5.34 -2.08 -12.83
N LEU A 68 -5.94 -3.14 -13.39
CA LEU A 68 -5.34 -3.94 -14.47
C LEU A 68 -5.30 -3.17 -15.81
N GLY A 69 -6.26 -2.27 -16.03
CA GLY A 69 -6.33 -1.41 -17.22
C GLY A 69 -5.46 -0.15 -17.11
N PRO A 70 -5.12 0.50 -18.23
CA PRO A 70 -4.29 1.72 -18.26
C PRO A 70 -5.03 3.00 -17.91
N ASP A 71 -6.35 2.97 -17.88
CA ASP A 71 -7.19 4.17 -17.83
C ASP A 71 -7.59 4.52 -16.40
N TRP A 72 -6.63 5.04 -15.61
CA TRP A 72 -6.86 5.61 -14.28
C TRP A 72 -5.74 6.60 -13.94
N ASP A 73 -6.08 7.65 -13.18
CA ASP A 73 -5.09 8.61 -12.68
C ASP A 73 -4.52 8.15 -11.34
N THR A 74 -5.43 7.91 -10.38
CA THR A 74 -5.08 7.39 -9.06
C THR A 74 -6.11 6.38 -8.58
N ILE A 75 -5.65 5.31 -7.91
CA ILE A 75 -6.51 4.26 -7.38
C ILE A 75 -6.10 3.88 -5.96
N ALA A 76 -7.08 3.84 -5.06
CA ALA A 76 -6.92 3.35 -3.71
C ALA A 76 -6.66 1.84 -3.77
N THR A 77 -5.52 1.41 -3.24
CA THR A 77 -5.19 -0.01 -3.10
C THR A 77 -4.77 -0.31 -1.68
N ARG A 78 -5.10 -1.52 -1.24
CA ARG A 78 -4.59 -2.10 0.01
C ARG A 78 -3.95 -3.44 -0.30
N ASN A 79 -2.74 -3.35 -0.84
CA ASN A 79 -1.87 -4.49 -1.09
C ASN A 79 -0.74 -4.45 -0.06
N PHE A 80 0.26 -5.35 -0.14
CA PHE A 80 1.38 -5.41 0.83
C PHE A 80 0.99 -6.05 2.17
N PRO A 81 0.72 -7.38 2.17
CA PRO A 81 0.22 -8.09 3.36
C PRO A 81 1.21 -8.10 4.55
N GLY A 82 2.46 -7.67 4.37
CA GLY A 82 3.49 -7.75 5.40
C GLY A 82 4.05 -9.17 5.53
N GLY A 83 5.04 -9.35 6.41
CA GLY A 83 5.75 -10.60 6.61
C GLY A 83 7.07 -10.65 5.87
N TYR A 84 7.11 -11.30 4.70
CA TYR A 84 8.34 -11.47 3.92
C TYR A 84 8.45 -10.41 2.81
N PRO A 85 9.56 -9.62 2.72
CA PRO A 85 9.70 -8.56 1.72
C PRO A 85 9.53 -9.00 0.26
N ASP A 86 9.91 -10.24 -0.09
CA ASP A 86 9.72 -10.78 -1.45
C ASP A 86 8.25 -10.88 -1.87
N SER A 87 7.30 -10.85 -0.92
CA SER A 87 5.87 -10.82 -1.26
C SER A 87 5.49 -9.58 -2.08
N ASN A 88 6.30 -8.51 -2.01
CA ASN A 88 6.14 -7.31 -2.81
C ASN A 88 6.59 -7.48 -4.27
N TYR A 89 7.27 -8.59 -4.63
CA TYR A 89 7.78 -8.83 -5.97
C TYR A 89 6.71 -8.67 -7.06
N SER A 90 5.58 -9.33 -6.86
CA SER A 90 4.47 -9.27 -7.81
C SER A 90 3.81 -7.89 -7.91
N TRP A 91 3.99 -7.01 -6.94
CA TRP A 91 3.35 -5.70 -6.94
C TRP A 91 4.20 -4.61 -7.58
N TRP A 92 5.53 -4.78 -7.59
CA TRP A 92 6.46 -3.73 -8.04
C TRP A 92 7.34 -4.11 -9.24
N HIS A 93 7.58 -5.40 -9.48
CA HIS A 93 8.45 -5.81 -10.58
C HIS A 93 7.82 -5.51 -11.95
N THR A 94 8.63 -5.03 -12.89
CA THR A 94 8.22 -4.75 -14.26
C THR A 94 7.67 -6.01 -14.92
N GLY A 95 6.55 -5.88 -15.64
CA GLY A 95 5.92 -6.99 -16.37
C GLY A 95 5.07 -7.93 -15.51
N SER A 96 5.01 -7.72 -14.18
CA SER A 96 4.02 -8.42 -13.37
C SER A 96 2.60 -8.01 -13.75
N PRO A 97 1.65 -8.96 -13.90
CA PRO A 97 0.27 -8.65 -14.29
C PRO A 97 -0.50 -7.88 -13.22
N ILE A 98 -0.02 -7.89 -11.97
CA ILE A 98 -0.66 -7.18 -10.85
C ILE A 98 0.18 -6.00 -10.36
N ASN A 99 1.13 -5.52 -11.16
CA ASN A 99 1.82 -4.26 -10.93
C ASN A 99 0.88 -3.09 -11.21
N PHE A 100 -0.06 -2.88 -10.28
CA PHE A 100 -1.07 -1.83 -10.36
C PHE A 100 -0.44 -0.44 -10.28
N GLY A 101 0.75 -0.29 -9.68
CA GLY A 101 1.48 0.99 -9.66
C GLY A 101 2.16 1.33 -10.99
N ARG A 102 2.13 0.43 -11.97
CA ARG A 102 2.83 0.57 -13.26
C ARG A 102 4.31 0.88 -13.11
N VAL A 103 4.91 0.37 -12.04
CA VAL A 103 6.32 0.54 -11.74
C VAL A 103 7.13 -0.06 -12.88
N ALA A 104 8.08 0.73 -13.40
CA ALA A 104 8.91 0.34 -14.53
C ALA A 104 10.31 0.94 -14.34
N ASP A 105 11.08 0.31 -13.45
CA ASP A 105 12.41 0.76 -13.06
C ASP A 105 13.40 -0.42 -13.11
N PRO A 106 14.33 -0.44 -14.07
CA PRO A 106 15.32 -1.50 -14.20
C PRO A 106 16.25 -1.66 -12.98
N GLU A 107 16.51 -0.58 -12.23
CA GLU A 107 17.34 -0.65 -11.01
C GLU A 107 16.57 -1.35 -9.90
N LEU A 108 15.29 -1.02 -9.76
CA LEU A 108 14.41 -1.70 -8.82
C LEU A 108 14.24 -3.19 -9.17
N ASP A 109 14.06 -3.52 -10.45
CA ASP A 109 13.97 -4.91 -10.91
C ASP A 109 15.24 -5.70 -10.54
N ASP A 110 16.43 -5.15 -10.78
CA ASP A 110 17.72 -5.78 -10.42
C ASP A 110 17.84 -6.00 -8.90
N LEU A 111 17.49 -4.99 -8.09
CA LEU A 111 17.52 -5.10 -6.63
C LEU A 111 16.63 -6.24 -6.14
N MET A 112 15.41 -6.34 -6.67
CA MET A 112 14.43 -7.35 -6.31
C MET A 112 14.87 -8.76 -6.74
N ASP A 113 15.41 -8.90 -7.96
CA ASP A 113 15.93 -10.17 -8.48
C ASP A 113 17.14 -10.67 -7.70
N ARG A 114 18.04 -9.76 -7.30
CA ARG A 114 19.19 -10.09 -6.44
C ARG A 114 18.74 -10.44 -5.03
N ALA A 115 17.86 -9.65 -4.43
CA ALA A 115 17.37 -9.90 -3.07
C ALA A 115 16.74 -11.29 -2.94
N ARG A 116 15.95 -11.72 -3.93
CA ARG A 116 15.28 -13.03 -3.88
C ARG A 116 16.20 -14.23 -4.12
N SER A 117 17.32 -14.02 -4.81
CA SER A 117 18.27 -15.08 -5.17
C SER A 117 19.46 -15.19 -4.22
N GLU A 118 19.62 -14.21 -3.32
CA GLU A 118 20.63 -14.19 -2.27
C GLU A 118 20.33 -15.23 -1.18
N LEU A 119 21.37 -15.94 -0.74
CA LEU A 119 21.29 -17.00 0.26
C LEU A 119 21.76 -16.52 1.64
N ASP A 120 22.55 -15.46 1.71
CA ASP A 120 22.94 -14.81 2.95
C ASP A 120 21.84 -13.86 3.44
N GLU A 121 21.26 -14.15 4.60
CA GLU A 121 20.08 -13.42 5.13
C GLU A 121 20.36 -11.94 5.38
N ASP A 122 21.54 -11.59 5.90
CA ASP A 122 21.92 -10.19 6.17
C ASP A 122 22.10 -9.40 4.87
N THR A 123 22.69 -10.02 3.85
CA THR A 123 22.83 -9.42 2.52
C THR A 123 21.46 -9.26 1.85
N ALA A 124 20.60 -10.27 1.91
CA ALA A 124 19.24 -10.20 1.38
C ALA A 124 18.42 -9.08 2.06
N LEU A 125 18.53 -8.96 3.39
CA LEU A 125 17.89 -7.88 4.15
C LEU A 125 18.34 -6.50 3.67
N GLY A 126 19.64 -6.28 3.48
CA GLY A 126 20.17 -5.03 2.94
C GLY A 126 19.61 -4.67 1.56
N LEU A 127 19.50 -5.65 0.67
CA LEU A 127 18.91 -5.47 -0.66
C LEU A 127 17.40 -5.15 -0.60
N TYR A 128 16.66 -5.76 0.33
CA TYR A 128 15.25 -5.44 0.54
C TYR A 128 15.03 -4.06 1.17
N GLU A 129 15.95 -3.60 2.04
CA GLU A 129 15.92 -2.22 2.51
C GLU A 129 16.16 -1.22 1.37
N GLU A 130 17.14 -1.51 0.51
CA GLU A 130 17.42 -0.69 -0.67
C GLU A 130 16.24 -0.67 -1.63
N THR A 131 15.65 -1.83 -1.93
CA THR A 131 14.39 -1.97 -2.69
C THR A 131 13.30 -1.03 -2.16
N ASN A 132 13.08 -1.02 -0.84
CA ASN A 132 12.07 -0.15 -0.23
C ASN A 132 12.41 1.34 -0.40
N ARG A 133 13.69 1.74 -0.29
CA ARG A 133 14.09 3.14 -0.53
C ARG A 133 13.84 3.53 -1.99
N THR A 134 14.27 2.70 -2.93
CA THR A 134 14.11 2.94 -4.38
C THR A 134 12.64 3.08 -4.78
N VAL A 135 11.75 2.20 -4.29
CA VAL A 135 10.29 2.33 -4.55
C VAL A 135 9.73 3.66 -4.06
N ASN A 136 10.17 4.12 -2.89
CA ASN A 136 9.70 5.37 -2.31
C ASN A 136 10.25 6.60 -3.05
N GLU A 137 11.49 6.54 -3.52
CA GLU A 137 12.11 7.60 -4.32
C GLU A 137 11.44 7.75 -5.69
N GLY A 138 10.92 6.65 -6.27
CA GLY A 138 10.17 6.67 -7.52
C GLY A 138 8.78 7.32 -7.43
N VAL A 139 8.25 7.56 -6.22
CA VAL A 139 6.93 8.19 -5.95
C VAL A 139 5.77 7.52 -6.71
N HIS A 140 5.87 6.22 -6.98
CA HIS A 140 4.78 5.44 -7.61
C HIS A 140 3.58 5.22 -6.68
N PHE A 141 3.77 5.42 -5.38
CA PHE A 141 2.77 5.18 -4.35
C PHE A 141 2.72 6.34 -3.36
N ALA A 142 1.50 6.73 -2.98
CA ALA A 142 1.25 7.61 -1.84
C ALA A 142 0.75 6.77 -0.66
N TRP A 143 1.59 6.58 0.35
CA TRP A 143 1.28 5.75 1.52
C TRP A 143 0.40 6.52 2.52
N ALA A 144 -0.89 6.16 2.60
CA ALA A 144 -1.85 6.86 3.45
C ALA A 144 -1.82 6.39 4.92
N ASN A 145 -1.81 5.08 5.16
CA ASN A 145 -1.86 4.50 6.50
C ASN A 145 -1.39 3.04 6.53
N TRP A 146 -1.06 2.53 7.72
CA TRP A 146 -1.01 1.09 7.98
C TRP A 146 -2.39 0.59 8.41
N VAL A 147 -2.63 -0.71 8.27
CA VAL A 147 -3.89 -1.35 8.70
C VAL A 147 -3.64 -2.19 9.93
N GLU A 148 -4.38 -1.89 10.99
CA GLU A 148 -4.47 -2.75 12.16
C GLU A 148 -5.62 -3.75 11.96
N TRP A 149 -5.29 -5.04 12.09
CA TRP A 149 -6.28 -6.10 11.98
C TRP A 149 -6.80 -6.47 13.37
N THR A 150 -8.10 -6.31 13.59
CA THR A 150 -8.77 -6.81 14.80
C THR A 150 -9.63 -8.01 14.44
N ILE A 151 -9.35 -9.16 15.07
CA ILE A 151 -10.14 -10.38 14.91
C ILE A 151 -10.80 -10.70 16.25
N ALA A 152 -12.12 -10.54 16.33
CA ALA A 152 -12.90 -10.90 17.51
C ALA A 152 -13.46 -12.32 17.37
N THR A 153 -13.29 -13.14 18.39
CA THR A 153 -13.53 -14.59 18.33
C THR A 153 -14.33 -15.01 19.55
N ARG A 154 -15.11 -16.08 19.43
CA ARG A 154 -15.86 -16.63 20.58
C ARG A 154 -14.90 -17.39 21.49
N PRO A 155 -15.17 -17.45 22.81
CA PRO A 155 -14.46 -18.36 23.71
C PRO A 155 -14.44 -19.79 23.15
N GLY A 156 -13.27 -20.43 23.18
CA GLY A 156 -13.08 -21.82 22.72
C GLY A 156 -12.75 -22.00 21.23
N ILE A 157 -12.62 -20.92 20.43
CA ILE A 157 -12.06 -21.01 19.07
C ILE A 157 -10.54 -20.81 19.13
N GLU A 158 -9.79 -21.85 18.78
CA GLU A 158 -8.31 -21.87 18.78
C GLU A 158 -7.76 -21.87 17.33
N GLY A 159 -6.47 -21.56 17.17
CA GLY A 159 -5.76 -21.68 15.88
C GLY A 159 -6.01 -20.58 14.84
N ILE A 160 -6.61 -19.46 15.25
CA ILE A 160 -7.06 -18.38 14.34
C ILE A 160 -5.89 -17.59 13.74
N LEU A 161 -4.76 -17.55 14.45
CA LEU A 161 -3.52 -16.93 13.98
C LEU A 161 -2.62 -17.90 13.21
N GLY A 162 -3.07 -19.13 12.96
CA GLY A 162 -2.28 -20.18 12.31
C GLY A 162 -1.60 -21.13 13.31
N ALA A 163 -0.89 -22.12 12.77
CA ALA A 163 -0.12 -23.07 13.58
C ALA A 163 1.21 -22.44 14.04
N GLN A 164 1.66 -22.73 15.25
CA GLN A 164 3.04 -22.42 15.64
C GLN A 164 3.99 -23.34 14.87
N LEU A 165 4.98 -22.76 14.23
CA LEU A 165 6.04 -23.53 13.58
C LEU A 165 6.93 -24.19 14.65
N PRO A 166 7.57 -25.34 14.35
CA PRO A 166 8.43 -26.05 15.31
C PRO A 166 9.59 -25.22 15.89
N ASN A 167 9.96 -24.12 15.23
CA ASN A 167 10.99 -23.17 15.66
C ASN A 167 10.46 -22.02 16.53
N GLY A 168 9.17 -22.06 16.92
CA GLY A 168 8.55 -21.02 17.74
C GLY A 168 8.16 -19.75 16.99
N LEU A 169 8.29 -19.74 15.66
CA LEU A 169 7.77 -18.66 14.82
C LEU A 169 6.29 -18.87 14.51
N ASP A 170 5.55 -17.77 14.39
CA ASP A 170 4.16 -17.82 13.91
C ASP A 170 4.13 -18.15 12.42
N PHE A 171 3.09 -18.88 12.00
CA PHE A 171 2.88 -19.18 10.59
C PHE A 171 2.57 -17.90 9.80
N ALA A 172 3.49 -17.49 8.93
CA ALA A 172 3.41 -16.28 8.10
C ALA A 172 2.27 -16.26 7.05
N GLY A 173 1.42 -17.29 7.01
CA GLY A 173 0.24 -17.38 6.14
C GLY A 173 -1.10 -17.32 6.86
N GLY A 174 -1.12 -16.90 8.13
CA GLY A 174 -2.36 -16.62 8.88
C GLY A 174 -3.12 -15.43 8.30
N PHE A 175 -4.36 -15.20 8.76
CA PHE A 175 -5.21 -14.08 8.33
C PHE A 175 -4.56 -12.69 8.49
N THR A 176 -3.48 -12.60 9.27
CA THR A 176 -2.71 -11.38 9.53
C THR A 176 -1.22 -11.72 9.46
N SER A 177 -0.49 -11.18 8.49
CA SER A 177 0.98 -11.29 8.37
C SER A 177 1.72 -10.08 8.95
N GLY A 178 1.03 -9.24 9.73
CA GLY A 178 1.62 -8.12 10.46
C GLY A 178 2.12 -8.51 11.85
N HIS A 179 3.06 -7.74 12.40
CA HIS A 179 3.45 -7.85 13.80
C HIS A 179 2.27 -7.51 14.72
N SER A 180 1.99 -8.36 15.72
CA SER A 180 0.95 -8.10 16.72
C SER A 180 1.27 -6.83 17.51
N THR A 181 0.51 -5.74 17.29
CA THR A 181 0.67 -4.47 18.02
C THR A 181 -0.09 -4.44 19.36
N ALA A 182 -1.11 -5.28 19.54
CA ALA A 182 -1.75 -5.53 20.84
C ALA A 182 -2.62 -6.80 20.78
N ALA A 183 -2.26 -7.84 21.53
CA ALA A 183 -3.18 -8.92 21.86
C ALA A 183 -3.88 -8.56 23.17
N ILE A 184 -5.05 -7.90 23.11
CA ILE A 184 -5.95 -7.85 24.27
C ILE A 184 -6.76 -9.14 24.23
N GLN A 185 -6.25 -10.15 24.92
CA GLN A 185 -7.04 -11.33 25.27
C GLN A 185 -7.94 -10.91 26.45
N ASP A 186 -9.22 -10.64 26.20
CA ASP A 186 -10.19 -10.46 27.28
C ASP A 186 -10.37 -11.81 27.99
N PRO A 187 -10.01 -11.95 29.29
CA PRO A 187 -10.19 -13.20 30.01
C PRO A 187 -11.64 -13.41 30.51
N GLY A 188 -12.60 -12.56 30.12
CA GLY A 188 -13.96 -12.58 30.68
C GLY A 188 -15.04 -13.04 29.71
N GLY A 189 -15.54 -14.28 29.87
CA GLY A 189 -16.84 -14.63 29.28
C GLY A 189 -17.28 -16.09 29.32
N GLY A 190 -17.65 -16.59 30.51
CA GLY A 190 -18.54 -17.76 30.69
C GLY A 190 -17.88 -19.06 31.10
#